data_AF-A0A9J8C9M7-F1
#
_entry.id   AF-A0A9J8C9M7-F1
#
_cell.length_a   1.000
_cell.length_b   1.000
_cell.length_c   1.000
_cell.angle_alpha   90.00
_cell.angle_beta   90.00
_cell.angle_gamma   90.00
#
_symmetry.space_group_name_H-M   'P 1'
#
loop_
_entity.id
_entity.type
_entity.pdbx_description
1 polymer ?
#
loop_
_entity_poly.entity_id
_entity_poly.type
_entity_poly.pdbx_seq_one_letter_code
_entity_poly.pdbx_strand_id
1 'polypeptide(L)'
;MEEMYCAPEIGGVSKITEACDWWSLGALLYELLTGTPLWQCHPTGVHPHTPLRIPEFLSTAAASLLTELLQFDVCYRLGSGGGGVSDIKCHPFFSSVPWLTLSSSLTL
;
A
#
# COMPACT_ATOMS: atom_id res chain seq x y z
N MET A 1 -11.99 -8.41 12.82
CA MET A 1 -11.22 -8.91 11.66
C MET A 1 -11.36 -7.97 10.47
N GLU A 2 -12.53 -7.37 10.24
CA GLU A 2 -12.80 -6.49 9.09
C GLU A 2 -11.94 -5.20 9.04
N GLU A 3 -11.39 -4.72 10.15
CA GLU A 3 -10.59 -3.47 10.17
C GLU A 3 -9.09 -3.67 9.86
N MET A 4 -8.62 -4.91 9.67
CA MET A 4 -7.18 -5.23 9.62
C MET A 4 -6.42 -4.65 8.42
N TYR A 5 -7.14 -4.34 7.34
CA TYR A 5 -6.59 -3.75 6.11
C TYR A 5 -7.12 -2.34 5.87
N CYS A 6 -7.94 -1.81 6.77
CA CYS A 6 -8.52 -0.48 6.61
C CYS A 6 -7.46 0.60 6.80
N ALA A 7 -7.59 1.65 6.00
CA ALA A 7 -6.77 2.85 6.13
C ALA A 7 -7.06 3.60 7.44
N PRO A 8 -6.09 4.36 8.00
CA PRO A 8 -6.28 5.09 9.24
C PRO A 8 -7.47 6.06 9.21
N GLU A 9 -7.78 6.63 8.04
CA GLU A 9 -8.91 7.54 7.86
C GLU A 9 -10.29 6.87 7.97
N ILE A 10 -10.40 5.54 7.81
CA ILE A 10 -11.67 4.82 7.93
C ILE A 10 -12.18 4.81 9.38
N GLY A 11 -11.26 4.76 10.35
CA GLY A 11 -11.58 4.85 11.77
C GLY A 11 -11.53 6.29 12.34
N GLY A 12 -11.33 7.30 11.50
CA GLY A 12 -10.98 8.67 11.90
C GLY A 12 -11.94 9.77 11.40
N VAL A 13 -11.48 11.03 11.49
CA VAL A 13 -12.24 12.26 11.20
C VAL A 13 -11.90 12.86 9.81
N SER A 14 -10.91 12.29 9.12
CA SER A 14 -10.45 12.75 7.80
C SER A 14 -11.38 12.27 6.68
N LYS A 15 -11.43 13.04 5.59
CA LYS A 15 -12.27 12.70 4.43
C LYS A 15 -11.78 11.39 3.81
N ILE A 16 -12.69 10.41 3.70
CA ILE A 16 -12.45 9.17 2.98
C ILE A 16 -12.33 9.49 1.48
N THR A 17 -11.30 8.95 0.85
CA THR A 17 -11.00 9.09 -0.58
C THR A 17 -10.58 7.73 -1.13
N GLU A 18 -10.49 7.60 -2.45
CA GLU A 18 -10.01 6.37 -3.13
C GLU A 18 -8.59 5.94 -2.66
N ALA A 19 -7.84 6.85 -2.02
CA ALA A 19 -6.56 6.54 -1.40
C ALA A 19 -6.63 5.48 -0.28
N CYS A 20 -7.80 5.24 0.31
CA CYS A 20 -7.96 4.17 1.31
C CYS A 20 -7.76 2.77 0.69
N ASP A 21 -8.05 2.61 -0.60
CA ASP A 21 -7.84 1.35 -1.31
C ASP A 21 -6.35 1.11 -1.54
N TRP A 22 -5.57 2.16 -1.77
CA TRP A 22 -4.11 2.06 -1.89
C TRP A 22 -3.43 1.67 -0.58
N TRP A 23 -3.98 2.10 0.56
CA TRP A 23 -3.54 1.58 1.86
C TRP A 23 -3.83 0.09 1.98
N SER A 24 -5.05 -0.32 1.64
CA SER A 24 -5.48 -1.72 1.71
C SER A 24 -4.59 -2.61 0.84
N LEU A 25 -4.25 -2.14 -0.37
CA LEU A 25 -3.25 -2.76 -1.24
C LEU A 25 -1.88 -2.87 -0.56
N GLY A 26 -1.39 -1.80 0.07
CA GLY A 26 -0.13 -1.81 0.81
C GLY A 26 -0.11 -2.82 1.95
N ALA A 27 -1.21 -2.91 2.71
CA ALA A 27 -1.33 -3.84 3.84
C ALA A 27 -1.36 -5.30 3.37
N LEU A 28 -2.06 -5.58 2.27
CA LEU A 28 -2.06 -6.90 1.62
C LEU A 28 -0.68 -7.26 1.05
N LEU A 29 -0.03 -6.34 0.35
CA LEU A 29 1.32 -6.57 -0.18
C LEU A 29 2.33 -6.82 0.94
N TYR A 30 2.23 -6.09 2.05
CA TYR A 30 3.08 -6.31 3.22
C TYR A 30 2.94 -7.76 3.71
N GLU A 31 1.71 -8.26 3.85
CA GLU A 31 1.47 -9.64 4.28
C GLU A 31 1.99 -10.67 3.27
N LEU A 32 1.74 -10.47 1.98
CA LEU A 32 2.19 -11.39 0.93
C LEU A 32 3.72 -11.45 0.84
N LEU A 33 4.40 -10.32 1.04
CA LEU A 33 5.85 -10.23 0.94
C LEU A 33 6.56 -10.71 2.20
N THR A 34 5.95 -10.53 3.38
CA THR A 34 6.60 -10.84 4.67
C THR A 34 6.08 -12.13 5.32
N GLY A 35 4.95 -12.65 4.86
CA GLY A 35 4.22 -13.74 5.50
C GLY A 35 3.55 -13.36 6.83
N THR A 36 3.59 -12.09 7.22
CA THR A 36 3.04 -11.59 8.48
C THR A 36 2.12 -10.40 8.20
N PRO A 37 0.88 -10.39 8.71
CA PRO A 37 -0.02 -9.27 8.47
C PRO A 37 0.46 -8.00 9.18
N LEU A 38 0.19 -6.84 8.57
CA LEU A 38 0.65 -5.53 9.06
C LEU A 38 0.22 -5.26 10.52
N TRP A 39 -1.02 -5.62 10.88
CA TRP A 39 -1.57 -5.40 12.22
C TRP A 39 -0.87 -6.24 13.30
N GLN A 40 -0.22 -7.36 12.97
CA GLN A 40 0.59 -8.10 13.95
C GLN A 40 1.87 -7.34 14.28
N CYS A 41 2.46 -6.66 13.30
CA CYS A 41 3.64 -5.82 13.52
C CYS A 41 3.28 -4.48 14.19
N HIS A 42 2.06 -3.99 13.95
CA HIS A 42 1.53 -2.72 14.46
C HIS A 42 0.13 -2.92 15.06
N PRO A 43 0.00 -3.52 16.25
CA PRO A 43 -1.29 -3.89 16.84
C PRO A 43 -2.16 -2.69 17.23
N THR A 44 -1.56 -1.51 17.40
CA THR A 44 -2.27 -0.25 17.65
C THR A 44 -2.58 0.51 16.35
N GLY A 45 -2.22 -0.05 15.19
CA GLY A 45 -2.22 0.64 13.91
C GLY A 45 -0.93 1.42 13.66
N VAL A 46 -0.79 1.90 12.43
CA VAL A 46 0.29 2.79 12.01
C VAL A 46 -0.16 4.23 12.26
N HIS A 47 0.70 5.03 12.89
CA HIS A 47 0.46 6.44 13.24
C HIS A 47 1.52 7.35 12.60
N PRO A 48 1.36 8.69 12.60
CA PRO A 48 2.29 9.62 11.93
C PRO A 48 3.77 9.47 12.29
N HIS A 49 4.06 8.96 13.48
CA HIS A 49 5.42 8.80 14.00
C HIS A 49 5.79 7.33 14.25
N THR A 50 4.95 6.39 13.82
CA THR A 50 5.25 4.96 13.91
C THR A 50 6.15 4.57 12.73
N PRO A 51 7.42 4.18 12.96
CA PRO A 51 8.25 3.71 11.87
C PRO A 51 7.70 2.38 11.34
N LEU A 52 7.49 2.31 10.02
CA LEU A 52 7.07 1.08 9.38
C LEU A 52 8.18 0.02 9.49
N ARG A 53 7.86 -1.12 10.11
CA ARG A 53 8.79 -2.22 10.29
C ARG A 53 8.94 -3.00 8.98
N ILE A 54 9.92 -2.64 8.17
CA ILE A 54 10.23 -3.34 6.92
C ILE A 54 11.32 -4.40 7.17
N PRO A 55 11.10 -5.68 6.85
CA PRO A 55 12.14 -6.71 6.99
C PRO A 55 13.30 -6.53 6.01
N GLU A 56 14.53 -6.82 6.45
CA GLU A 56 15.76 -6.62 5.66
C GLU A 56 15.88 -7.53 4.44
N PHE A 57 15.13 -8.64 4.40
CA PHE A 57 15.15 -9.57 3.26
C PHE A 57 14.35 -9.05 2.05
N LEU A 58 13.55 -7.99 2.22
CA LEU A 58 12.81 -7.41 1.11
C LEU A 58 13.76 -6.65 0.18
N SER A 59 13.46 -6.69 -1.12
CA SER A 59 14.18 -5.88 -2.09
C SER A 59 13.96 -4.39 -1.81
N THR A 60 14.91 -3.55 -2.22
CA THR A 60 14.79 -2.09 -2.07
C THR A 60 13.53 -1.55 -2.74
N ALA A 61 13.15 -2.10 -3.90
CA ALA A 61 11.92 -1.74 -4.60
C ALA A 61 10.66 -2.14 -3.80
N ALA A 62 10.64 -3.33 -3.18
CA ALA A 62 9.52 -3.76 -2.34
C ALA A 62 9.38 -2.88 -1.10
N ALA A 63 10.50 -2.59 -0.42
CA ALA A 63 10.55 -1.71 0.73
C ALA A 63 10.05 -0.29 0.41
N SER A 64 10.49 0.28 -0.73
CA SER A 64 10.03 1.59 -1.21
C SER A 64 8.52 1.60 -1.43
N LEU A 65 8.01 0.61 -2.18
CA LEU A 65 6.58 0.52 -2.48
C LEU A 65 5.72 0.46 -1.21
N LEU A 66 6.09 -0.39 -0.26
CA LEU A 66 5.37 -0.54 1.00
C LEU A 66 5.40 0.76 1.82
N THR A 67 6.55 1.43 1.85
CA THR A 67 6.71 2.70 2.58
C THR A 67 5.88 3.82 1.97
N GLU A 68 5.72 3.84 0.64
CA GLU A 68 4.95 4.87 -0.06
C GLU A 68 3.43 4.60 -0.05
N LEU A 69 3.00 3.33 -0.06
CA LEU A 69 1.59 2.94 0.04
C LEU A 69 1.05 3.02 1.48
N LEU A 70 1.87 2.70 2.49
CA LEU A 70 1.50 2.71 3.91
C LEU A 70 1.82 4.04 4.60
N GLN A 71 1.69 5.15 3.87
CA GLN A 71 1.78 6.49 4.42
C GLN A 71 0.51 6.84 5.18
N PHE A 72 0.69 7.25 6.44
CA PHE A 72 -0.42 7.67 7.30
C PHE A 72 -1.16 8.87 6.71
N ASP A 73 -0.42 9.88 6.26
CA ASP A 73 -0.98 11.06 5.61
C ASP A 73 -1.33 10.74 4.16
N VAL A 74 -2.63 10.86 3.84
CA VAL A 74 -3.21 10.61 2.52
C VAL A 74 -2.54 11.45 1.43
N CYS A 75 -2.14 12.69 1.74
CA CYS A 75 -1.54 13.59 0.76
C CYS A 75 -0.16 13.11 0.26
N TYR A 76 0.55 12.31 1.07
CA TYR A 76 1.85 11.75 0.72
C TYR A 76 1.78 10.29 0.28
N ARG A 77 0.58 9.68 0.32
CA ARG A 77 0.38 8.28 -0.04
C ARG A 77 0.41 8.09 -1.55
N LEU A 78 1.20 7.13 -2.00
CA LEU A 78 1.29 6.77 -3.42
C LEU A 78 -0.09 6.43 -3.98
N GLY A 79 -0.39 6.98 -5.16
CA GLY A 79 -1.71 6.83 -5.80
C GLY A 79 -2.73 7.91 -5.43
N SER A 80 -2.42 8.81 -4.50
CA SER A 80 -3.33 9.89 -4.06
C SER A 80 -3.05 11.23 -4.75
N GLY A 81 -1.90 11.36 -5.42
CA GLY A 81 -1.48 12.55 -6.17
C GLY A 81 -2.04 12.61 -7.59
N GLY A 82 -1.61 13.62 -8.37
CA GLY A 82 -2.10 13.86 -9.73
C GLY A 82 -1.86 12.74 -10.74
N GLY A 83 -0.85 11.88 -10.53
CA GLY A 83 -0.60 10.70 -11.37
C GLY A 83 -1.45 9.48 -11.00
N GLY A 84 -2.05 9.47 -9.81
CA GLY A 84 -2.97 8.43 -9.34
C GLY A 84 -2.42 7.01 -9.49
N VAL A 85 -3.24 6.10 -10.00
CA VAL A 85 -2.86 4.70 -10.27
C VAL A 85 -1.66 4.56 -11.22
N SER A 86 -1.37 5.56 -12.05
CA SER A 86 -0.23 5.51 -12.97
C SER A 86 1.09 5.53 -12.19
N ASP A 87 1.17 6.29 -11.11
CA ASP A 87 2.35 6.34 -10.24
C ASP A 87 2.62 4.97 -9.60
N ILE A 88 1.56 4.26 -9.22
CA ILE A 88 1.66 2.88 -8.71
C ILE A 88 2.17 1.94 -9.80
N LYS A 89 1.57 1.98 -11.00
CA LYS A 89 1.95 1.09 -12.12
C LYS A 89 3.39 1.31 -12.59
N CYS A 90 3.88 2.54 -12.52
CA CYS A 90 5.24 2.93 -12.90
C CYS A 90 6.28 2.70 -11.80
N HIS A 91 5.87 2.34 -10.58
CA HIS A 91 6.79 2.12 -9.48
C HIS A 91 7.79 0.98 -9.81
N PRO A 92 9.09 1.10 -9.46
CA PRO A 92 10.12 0.11 -9.80
C PRO A 92 9.80 -1.33 -9.41
N PHE A 93 9.04 -1.54 -8.33
CA PHE A 93 8.56 -2.89 -7.93
C PHE A 93 7.77 -3.59 -9.04
N PHE A 94 7.03 -2.85 -9.86
CA PHE A 94 6.21 -3.40 -10.94
C PHE A 94 6.85 -3.26 -12.32
N SER A 95 8.15 -2.95 -12.42
CA SER A 95 8.81 -2.72 -13.70
C SER A 95 8.78 -3.92 -14.66
N SER A 96 8.63 -5.13 -14.12
CA SER A 96 8.53 -6.36 -14.91
C SER A 96 7.09 -6.75 -15.26
N VAL A 97 6.08 -5.99 -14.83
CA VAL A 97 4.67 -6.33 -15.05
C VAL A 97 4.20 -5.75 -16.40
N PRO A 98 3.82 -6.59 -17.37
CA PRO A 98 3.29 -6.13 -18.65
C PRO A 98 1.81 -5.73 -18.49
N TRP A 99 1.55 -4.56 -17.93
CA TRP A 99 0.20 -4.10 -17.59
C TRP A 99 -0.80 -4.14 -18.76
N LEU A 100 -0.36 -3.81 -19.98
CA LEU A 100 -1.19 -3.86 -21.18
C LEU A 100 -1.66 -5.28 -21.50
N THR A 101 -0.72 -6.24 -21.52
CA THR A 101 -1.02 -7.65 -21.78
C THR A 101 -1.88 -8.27 -20.68
N LEU A 102 -1.63 -7.88 -19.42
CA LEU A 102 -2.42 -8.34 -18.28
C LEU A 102 -3.89 -7.89 -18.39
N SER A 103 -4.12 -6.64 -18.81
CA SER A 103 -5.46 -6.08 -18.93
C SER A 103 -6.30 -6.74 -20.04
N SER A 104 -5.66 -7.14 -21.15
CA SER A 104 -6.34 -7.83 -22.25
C SER A 104 -6.75 -9.28 -21.94
N SER A 105 -6.11 -9.91 -20.96
CA SER A 105 -6.39 -11.32 -20.64
C SER A 105 -7.61 -11.51 -19.72
N LEU A 106 -8.16 -10.42 -19.19
CA LEU A 106 -9.38 -10.42 -18.35
C LEU A 106 -10.66 -10.20 -19.17
N THR A 107 -10.56 -10.12 -20.50
CA THR A 107 -11.70 -10.05 -21.42
C THR A 107 -12.08 -11.45 -21.95
N LEU A 108 -12.32 -12.39 -21.02
CA LEU A 108 -12.92 -13.69 -21.31
C LEU A 108 -14.33 -13.76 -20.74
#